data_AF-A0A936XFA4-F1
#
_entry.id   AF-A0A936XFA4-F1
#
_cell.length_a   1.000
_cell.length_b   1.000
_cell.length_c   1.000
_cell.angle_alpha   90.00
_cell.angle_beta   90.00
_cell.angle_gamma   90.00
#
_symmetry.space_group_name_H-M   'P 1'
#
loop_
_entity.id
_entity.type
_entity.pdbx_description
1 polymer ?
#
loop_
_entity_poly.entity_id
_entity_poly.type
_entity_poly.pdbx_seq_one_letter_code
_entity_poly.pdbx_strand_id
1 'polypeptide(L)' 'MQKLPVIIRQLTSLKFIGLTGNPLTEKDIEVLHRALPDCKIIFEQ' A
#
# COMPACT_ATOMS: atom_id res chain seq x y z
N MET A 1 -5.81 -6.21 -13.94
CA MET A 1 -5.07 -6.18 -12.66
C MET A 1 -4.29 -4.88 -12.60
N GLN A 2 -4.78 -3.90 -11.84
CA GLN A 2 -4.00 -2.69 -11.55
C GLN A 2 -2.91 -3.08 -10.55
N LYS A 3 -1.64 -2.89 -10.95
CA LYS A 3 -0.50 -3.10 -10.06
C LYS A 3 -0.16 -1.77 -9.39
N LEU A 4 0.18 -1.83 -8.11
CA LEU A 4 0.64 -0.66 -7.38
C LEU A 4 1.86 -0.03 -8.07
N PRO A 5 1.85 1.28 -8.31
CA PRO A 5 2.95 1.95 -8.98
C PRO A 5 4.19 1.98 -8.09
N VAL A 6 5.36 1.74 -8.71
CA VAL A 6 6.66 1.69 -8.00
C VAL A 6 6.98 3.01 -7.30
N ILE A 7 6.46 4.13 -7.81
CA ILE A 7 6.64 5.48 -7.25
C ILE A 7 6.15 5.59 -5.79
N ILE A 8 5.21 4.74 -5.35
CA ILE A 8 4.66 4.80 -4.00
C ILE A 8 5.73 4.57 -2.94
N ARG A 9 6.83 3.88 -3.29
CA ARG A 9 8.02 3.68 -2.44
C ARG A 9 8.78 4.96 -2.12
N GLN A 10 8.60 6.01 -2.91
CA GLN A 10 9.25 7.31 -2.70
C GLN A 10 8.52 8.18 -1.68
N LEU A 11 7.32 7.77 -1.25
CA LEU A 11 6.53 8.50 -0.26
C LEU A 11 7.05 8.20 1.16
N THR A 12 8.33 8.48 1.40
CA THR A 12 9.05 8.13 2.65
C THR A 12 8.51 8.82 3.90
N SER A 13 7.78 9.93 3.73
CA SER A 13 7.13 10.65 4.83
C SER A 13 5.65 10.28 4.99
N LEU A 14 5.14 9.34 4.20
CA LEU A 14 3.74 8.92 4.27
C LEU A 14 3.51 8.12 5.54
N LYS A 15 2.61 8.63 6.39
CA LYS A 15 2.29 8.00 7.68
C LYS A 15 1.04 7.13 7.61
N PHE A 16 0.20 7.34 6.62
CA PHE A 16 -1.10 6.72 6.51
C PHE A 16 -1.54 6.58 5.05
N ILE A 17 -2.11 5.43 4.70
CA ILE A 17 -2.81 5.22 3.43
C ILE A 17 -4.02 4.30 3.65
N GLY A 18 -5.18 4.73 3.15
CA GLY A 18 -6.40 3.93 3.11
C GLY A 18 -6.61 3.34 1.71
N LEU A 19 -6.83 2.03 1.64
CA LEU A 19 -6.97 1.27 0.39
C LEU A 19 -8.27 0.44 0.34
N THR A 20 -9.18 0.63 1.28
CA THR A 20 -10.49 -0.03 1.35
C THR A 20 -11.26 0.08 0.03
N GLY A 21 -11.91 -1.02 -0.39
CA GLY A 21 -12.70 -1.07 -1.61
C GLY A 21 -11.90 -1.09 -2.93
N ASN A 22 -10.57 -1.18 -2.88
CA ASN A 22 -9.74 -1.35 -4.08
C ASN A 22 -9.57 -2.84 -4.43
N PRO A 23 -9.48 -3.18 -5.74
CA PRO A 23 -9.27 -4.56 -6.20
C PRO A 23 -7.79 -4.98 -6.02
N LEU A 24 -7.33 -4.96 -4.77
CA LEU A 24 -6.00 -5.36 -4.34
C LEU A 24 -6.07 -6.71 -3.64
N THR A 25 -4.99 -7.47 -3.70
CA THR A 25 -4.85 -8.73 -2.98
C THR A 25 -4.02 -8.53 -1.71
N GLU A 26 -4.12 -9.46 -0.76
CA GLU A 26 -3.25 -9.44 0.44
C GLU A 26 -1.76 -9.41 0.06
N LYS A 27 -1.38 -10.08 -1.03
CA LYS A 27 -0.01 -10.06 -1.56
C LYS A 27 0.43 -8.66 -2.01
N ASP A 28 -0.48 -7.85 -2.56
CA ASP A 28 -0.18 -6.46 -2.92
C ASP A 28 0.05 -5.60 -1.66
N ILE A 29 -0.70 -5.89 -0.58
CA ILE A 29 -0.54 -5.23 0.72
C ILE A 29 0.79 -5.62 1.39
N GLU A 30 1.21 -6.88 1.30
CA GLU A 30 2.55 -7.29 1.77
C GLU A 30 3.68 -6.52 1.06
N VAL A 31 3.55 -6.33 -0.25
CA VAL A 31 4.52 -5.54 -1.02
C VAL A 31 4.53 -4.08 -0.57
N LEU A 32 3.37 -3.52 -0.25
CA LEU A 32 3.21 -2.18 0.31
C LEU A 32 3.85 -2.03 1.69
N HIS A 33 3.65 -2.99 2.60
CA HIS A 33 4.28 -2.99 3.91
C HIS A 33 5.81 -3.01 3.82
N ARG A 34 6.38 -3.75 2.85
CA ARG A 34 7.83 -3.74 2.61
C ARG A 34 8.31 -2.44 1.98
N ALA A 35 7.48 -1.82 1.15
CA ALA A 35 7.77 -0.57 0.46
C ALA A 35 7.68 0.67 1.37
N LEU A 36 6.79 0.63 2.36
CA LEU A 36 6.45 1.74 3.25
C LEU A 36 6.38 1.22 4.70
N PRO A 37 7.52 0.84 5.30
CA PRO A 37 7.55 0.18 6.60
C PRO A 37 6.98 1.03 7.75
N ASP A 38 7.10 2.36 7.62
CA ASP A 38 6.62 3.31 8.64
C ASP A 38 5.21 3.85 8.35
N CYS A 39 4.57 3.39 7.26
CA CYS A 39 3.23 3.84 6.87
C CYS A 39 2.17 2.88 7.44
N LYS A 40 1.16 3.45 8.12
CA LYS A 40 -0.04 2.71 8.49
C LYS A 40 -0.90 2.47 7.25
N ILE A 41 -1.05 1.20 6.87
CA ILE A 41 -1.90 0.79 5.74
C ILE A 41 -3.21 0.24 6.30
N ILE A 42 -4.34 0.79 5.85
CA ILE A 42 -5.67 0.23 6.11
C ILE A 42 -6.18 -0.40 4.82
N PHE A 43 -6.44 -1.69 4.88
CA PHE A 43 -7.04 -2.46 3.80
C PHE A 43 -8.17 -3.31 4.39
N GLU A 44 -9.41 -2.91 4.11
CA GLU A 44 -10.61 -3.69 4.39
C GLU A 44 -11.27 -4.01 3.04
N GLN A 45 -11.67 -5.27 2.83
CA GLN A 45 -12.43 -5.69 1.65
C GLN A 45 -13.92 -5.52 1.89
#